data_AF-A0A183LKI3-F1
#
_entry.id   AF-A0A183LKI3-F1
#
_cell.length_a   1.000
_cell.length_b   1.000
_cell.length_c   1.000
_cell.angle_alpha   90.00
_cell.angle_beta   90.00
_cell.angle_gamma   90.00
#
_symmetry.space_group_name_H-M   'P 1'
#
loop_
_entity.id
_entity.type
_entity.pdbx_description
1 polymer ?
#
loop_
_entity_poly.entity_id
_entity_poly.type
_entity_poly.pdbx_seq_one_letter_code
_entity_poly.pdbx_strand_id
1 'polypeptide(L)'
;MLYTFGEVLKEMLSKEARIALIGRKSHGFRIIKASFKTKKDIIIVNAIQCYAQTNYNNDDDKCQFYLRLQSIISKCARNNMTILMADLNVKIGMDNTGYEDKMG
;
A
#
# COMPACT_ATOMS: atom_id res chain seq x y z
N MET A 1 18.41 -2.98 -12.18
CA MET A 1 18.56 -4.31 -11.55
C MET A 1 17.49 -4.40 -10.46
N LEU A 2 16.33 -4.95 -10.80
CA LEU A 2 15.22 -5.08 -9.85
C LEU A 2 15.64 -6.17 -8.87
N TYR A 3 16.03 -5.79 -7.65
CA TYR A 3 15.97 -6.73 -6.53
C TYR A 3 14.59 -7.38 -6.62
N THR A 4 14.58 -8.70 -6.80
CA THR A 4 13.32 -9.43 -6.92
C THR A 4 12.52 -9.07 -5.68
N PHE A 5 11.40 -8.41 -5.91
CA PHE A 5 10.53 -7.91 -4.87
C PHE A 5 10.25 -9.00 -3.80
N GLY A 6 10.26 -10.27 -4.23
CA GLY A 6 10.44 -11.50 -3.43
C GLY A 6 11.37 -11.38 -2.22
N GLU A 7 12.64 -11.06 -2.46
CA GLU A 7 13.74 -11.06 -1.48
C GLU A 7 13.61 -9.94 -0.45
N VAL A 8 13.18 -8.75 -0.85
CA VAL A 8 13.02 -7.61 0.07
C VAL A 8 11.92 -7.87 1.11
N LEU A 9 10.77 -8.42 0.70
CA LEU A 9 9.74 -8.80 1.69
C LEU A 9 10.13 -10.01 2.52
N LYS A 10 11.03 -10.87 2.02
CA LYS A 10 11.58 -11.95 2.84
C LYS A 10 12.28 -11.30 4.02
N GLU A 11 13.22 -10.39 3.81
CA GLU A 11 13.94 -9.71 4.91
C GLU A 11 13.04 -8.87 5.83
N MET A 12 12.01 -8.19 5.30
CA MET A 12 11.14 -7.32 6.10
C MET A 12 10.10 -8.05 6.96
N LEU A 13 9.80 -9.33 6.69
CA LEU A 13 8.77 -10.09 7.42
C LEU A 13 9.38 -10.97 8.51
N SER A 14 8.78 -10.94 9.71
CA SER A 14 9.09 -11.88 10.79
C SER A 14 8.83 -13.33 10.36
N LYS A 15 9.46 -14.28 11.07
CA LYS A 15 9.28 -15.73 10.78
C LYS A 15 7.81 -16.13 10.82
N GLU A 16 7.06 -15.62 11.79
CA GLU A 16 5.63 -15.86 11.98
C GLU A 16 4.81 -15.28 10.83
N ALA A 17 5.12 -14.06 10.38
CA ALA A 17 4.45 -13.43 9.25
C ALA A 17 4.69 -14.19 7.94
N ARG A 18 5.89 -14.75 7.74
CA ARG A 18 6.19 -15.60 6.58
C ARG A 18 5.38 -16.91 6.59
N ILE A 19 5.21 -17.54 7.76
CA ILE A 19 4.39 -18.76 7.90
C ILE A 19 2.90 -18.44 7.68
N ALA A 20 2.46 -17.26 8.12
CA ALA A 20 1.10 -16.79 7.94
C ALA A 20 0.80 -16.33 6.50
N LEU A 21 1.81 -16.11 5.65
CA LEU A 21 1.61 -15.61 4.28
C LEU A 21 0.92 -16.66 3.42
N ILE A 22 -0.29 -16.36 2.94
CA ILE A 22 -1.06 -17.23 2.05
C ILE A 22 -0.89 -16.89 0.57
N GLY A 23 -0.47 -15.68 0.26
CA GLY A 23 -0.26 -15.27 -1.12
C GLY A 23 0.19 -13.83 -1.26
N ARG A 24 0.87 -13.56 -2.38
CA ARG A 24 1.33 -12.22 -2.76
C ARG A 24 1.06 -11.99 -4.24
N LYS A 25 0.62 -10.79 -4.58
CA LYS A 25 0.38 -10.38 -5.96
C LYS A 25 0.76 -8.92 -6.16
N SER A 26 1.61 -8.67 -7.15
CA SER A 26 1.84 -7.32 -7.67
C SER A 26 0.70 -6.95 -8.63
N HIS A 27 0.26 -5.70 -8.56
CA HIS A 27 -0.77 -5.13 -9.43
C HIS A 27 -0.20 -3.92 -10.16
N GLY A 28 0.91 -4.17 -10.88
CA GLY A 28 1.75 -3.13 -11.48
C GLY A 28 3.01 -2.88 -10.65
N PHE A 29 3.75 -1.83 -11.02
CA PHE A 29 5.03 -1.50 -10.39
C PHE A 29 4.89 -0.97 -8.95
N ARG A 30 3.77 -0.30 -8.65
CA ARG A 30 3.60 0.49 -7.42
C ARG A 30 2.61 -0.06 -6.41
N ILE A 31 1.84 -1.10 -6.74
CA ILE A 31 0.84 -1.67 -5.84
C ILE A 31 1.13 -3.13 -5.62
N ILE A 32 1.23 -3.49 -4.34
CA ILE A 32 1.50 -4.85 -3.91
C ILE A 32 0.44 -5.24 -2.91
N LYS A 33 -0.12 -6.43 -3.09
CA LYS A 33 -0.96 -7.08 -2.09
C LYS A 33 -0.25 -8.30 -1.53
N ALA A 34 -0.20 -8.42 -0.23
CA ALA A 34 0.11 -9.65 0.49
C ALA A 34 -1.09 -10.02 1.36
N SER A 35 -1.42 -11.30 1.41
CA SER A 35 -2.52 -11.82 2.21
C SER A 35 -1.95 -12.78 3.22
N PHE A 36 -2.42 -12.67 4.47
CA PHE A 36 -1.96 -13.46 5.60
C PHE A 36 -3.14 -14.12 6.29
N LYS A 37 -2.99 -15.37 6.70
CA LYS A 37 -3.96 -16.04 7.57
C LYS A 37 -3.59 -15.81 9.03
N THR A 38 -4.58 -15.45 9.84
CA THR A 38 -4.39 -15.35 11.29
C THR A 38 -4.39 -16.75 11.92
N LYS A 39 -3.83 -16.92 13.13
CA LYS A 39 -3.82 -18.21 13.84
C LYS A 39 -5.20 -18.83 14.04
N LYS A 40 -6.26 -18.01 14.03
CA LYS A 40 -7.65 -18.49 14.12
C LYS A 40 -8.19 -18.97 12.78
N ASP A 41 -7.41 -18.95 11.69
CA ASP A 41 -7.69 -19.37 10.29
C ASP A 41 -9.04 -18.90 9.68
N ILE A 42 -9.78 -18.04 10.40
CA ILE A 42 -11.08 -17.48 10.03
C ILE A 42 -10.91 -16.09 9.38
N ILE A 43 -9.90 -15.34 9.81
CA ILE A 43 -9.65 -13.96 9.35
C ILE A 43 -8.42 -13.94 8.47
N ILE A 44 -8.59 -13.44 7.24
CA ILE A 44 -7.49 -13.12 6.35
C ILE A 44 -7.17 -11.63 6.50
N VAL A 45 -5.90 -11.29 6.67
CA VAL A 45 -5.39 -9.93 6.68
C VAL A 45 -4.76 -9.65 5.33
N ASN A 46 -5.28 -8.68 4.57
CA ASN A 46 -4.70 -8.19 3.34
C ASN A 46 -3.87 -6.94 3.65
N ALA A 47 -2.56 -7.02 3.50
CA ALA A 47 -1.67 -5.87 3.52
C ALA A 47 -1.48 -5.37 2.08
N ILE A 48 -1.91 -4.14 1.80
CA ILE A 48 -1.73 -3.51 0.50
C ILE A 48 -0.69 -2.41 0.67
N GLN A 49 0.47 -2.59 0.05
CA GLN A 49 1.49 -1.55 -0.02
C GLN A 49 1.32 -0.78 -1.33
N CYS A 50 1.25 0.54 -1.25
CA CYS A 50 1.19 1.41 -2.42
C CYS A 50 2.20 2.54 -2.31
N TYR A 51 2.91 2.79 -3.40
CA TYR A 51 3.82 3.93 -3.52
C TYR A 51 3.14 5.04 -4.31
N ALA A 52 3.08 6.24 -3.74
CA ALA A 52 2.46 7.38 -4.41
C ALA A 52 3.16 7.69 -5.73
N GLN A 53 2.35 8.09 -6.71
CA GLN A 53 2.84 8.56 -8.00
C GLN A 53 3.52 9.92 -7.81
N THR A 54 4.71 10.11 -8.38
CA THR A 54 5.42 11.39 -8.29
C THR A 54 4.59 12.48 -8.98
N ASN A 55 4.59 13.71 -8.43
CA ASN A 55 3.79 14.86 -8.90
C ASN A 55 3.98 15.24 -10.38
N TYR A 56 4.94 14.62 -11.08
CA TYR A 56 5.22 14.79 -12.51
C TYR A 56 4.32 13.98 -13.45
N ASN A 57 3.41 13.15 -12.94
CA ASN A 57 2.49 12.40 -13.81
C ASN A 57 1.21 13.20 -14.07
N ASN A 58 0.64 13.00 -15.26
CA ASN A 58 -0.61 13.62 -15.67
C ASN A 58 -1.77 13.21 -14.75
N ASP A 59 -2.80 14.05 -14.64
CA ASP A 59 -3.94 13.80 -13.76
C ASP A 59 -4.73 12.54 -14.17
N ASP A 60 -4.77 12.21 -15.46
CA ASP A 60 -5.36 10.96 -15.96
C ASP A 60 -4.66 9.72 -15.41
N ASP A 61 -3.32 9.74 -15.32
CA ASP A 61 -2.54 8.63 -14.78
C ASP A 61 -2.79 8.42 -13.28
N LYS A 62 -2.94 9.53 -12.55
CA LYS A 62 -3.31 9.50 -11.12
C LYS A 62 -4.70 8.90 -10.95
N CYS A 63 -5.68 9.33 -11.74
CA CYS A 63 -7.04 8.81 -11.70
C CYS A 63 -7.08 7.29 -11.96
N GLN A 64 -6.38 6.81 -12.97
CA GLN A 64 -6.30 5.37 -13.24
C GLN A 64 -5.64 4.58 -12.10
N PHE A 65 -4.60 5.14 -11.47
CA PHE A 65 -3.96 4.52 -10.31
C PHE A 65 -4.93 4.35 -9.15
N TYR A 66 -5.68 5.41 -8.78
CA TYR A 66 -6.65 5.34 -7.68
C TYR A 66 -7.82 4.40 -7.99
N LEU A 67 -8.34 4.39 -9.22
CA LEU A 67 -9.37 3.44 -9.64
C LEU A 67 -8.89 1.99 -9.53
N ARG A 68 -7.64 1.73 -9.92
CA ARG A 68 -7.03 0.40 -9.81
C ARG A 68 -6.85 -0.01 -8.34
N LEU A 69 -6.38 0.90 -7.48
CA LEU A 69 -6.24 0.66 -6.05
C LEU A 69 -7.59 0.34 -5.40
N GLN A 70 -8.62 1.13 -5.73
CA GLN A 70 -9.98 0.91 -5.25
C GLN A 70 -10.53 -0.45 -5.71
N SER A 71 -10.26 -0.87 -6.94
CA SER A 71 -10.62 -2.20 -7.45
C SER A 71 -9.92 -3.34 -6.69
N ILE A 72 -8.70 -3.12 -6.21
CA ILE A 72 -7.97 -4.14 -5.42
C ILE A 72 -8.56 -4.22 -4.01
N ILE A 73 -8.86 -3.08 -3.39
CA ILE A 73 -9.48 -3.01 -2.07
C ILE A 73 -10.89 -3.62 -2.10
N SER A 74 -11.69 -3.34 -3.13
CA SER A 74 -13.04 -3.90 -3.25
C SER A 74 -13.05 -5.42 -3.46
N LYS A 75 -12.00 -5.98 -4.05
CA LYS A 75 -11.82 -7.44 -4.17
C LYS A 75 -11.38 -8.11 -2.87
N CYS A 76 -11.00 -7.36 -1.85
CA CYS A 76 -10.77 -7.92 -0.51
C CYS A 76 -12.13 -8.13 0.18
N ALA A 77 -12.48 -9.39 0.46
CA ALA A 77 -13.79 -9.75 1.01
C ALA A 77 -14.08 -9.09 2.37
N ARG A 78 -15.37 -8.87 2.68
CA ARG A 78 -15.86 -8.15 3.87
C ARG A 78 -15.43 -8.77 5.22
N ASN A 79 -15.19 -10.09 5.24
CA ASN A 79 -14.76 -10.82 6.44
C ASN A 79 -13.23 -10.79 6.62
N ASN A 80 -12.51 -10.09 5.73
CA ASN A 80 -11.07 -9.97 5.74
C ASN A 80 -10.68 -8.57 6.18
N MET A 81 -9.70 -8.48 7.07
CA MET A 81 -9.10 -7.20 7.44
C MET A 81 -8.25 -6.71 6.27
N THR A 82 -8.32 -5.42 5.93
CA THR A 82 -7.45 -4.81 4.92
C THR A 82 -6.69 -3.64 5.54
N ILE A 83 -5.36 -3.71 5.48
CA ILE A 83 -4.45 -2.68 5.94
C ILE A 83 -3.81 -2.06 4.70
N LEU A 84 -4.09 -0.78 4.47
CA LEU A 84 -3.47 0.00 3.40
C LEU A 84 -2.24 0.72 3.98
N MET A 85 -1.06 0.37 3.47
CA MET A 85 0.20 1.03 3.76
C MET A 85 0.59 1.85 2.54
N ALA A 86 0.32 3.15 2.60
CA ALA A 86 0.65 4.09 1.54
C ALA A 86 1.89 4.87 1.93
N ASP A 87 2.83 5.00 1.00
CA ASP A 87 3.83 6.06 1.08
C ASP A 87 3.13 7.38 0.74
N LEU A 88 2.67 8.09 1.77
CA LEU A 88 2.14 9.44 1.68
C LEU A 88 3.30 10.42 1.45
N ASN A 89 4.01 10.26 0.34
CA ASN A 89 4.97 11.26 -0.12
C ASN A 89 4.22 12.46 -0.73
N VAL A 90 3.26 13.00 0.02
CA VAL A 90 2.70 14.34 -0.20
C VAL A 90 3.86 15.27 0.12
N LYS A 91 4.44 15.89 -0.92
CA LYS A 91 5.03 17.22 -0.69
C LYS A 91 3.91 18.03 -0.04
N ILE A 92 4.05 18.32 1.25
CA ILE A 92 3.37 19.46 1.87
C ILE A 92 3.69 20.61 0.91
N GLY A 93 2.67 21.03 0.15
CA GLY A 93 2.85 22.09 -0.82
C GLY A 93 3.51 23.26 -0.11
N MET A 94 4.54 23.82 -0.72
CA MET A 94 5.21 25.02 -0.22
C MET A 94 4.31 26.27 -0.34
N ASP A 95 2.99 26.12 -0.23
CA ASP A 95 2.05 27.21 0.04
C ASP A 95 1.76 27.23 1.54
N ASN A 96 2.82 27.42 2.33
CA ASN A 96 2.71 27.87 3.72
C ASN A 96 2.76 29.40 3.82
N THR A 97 2.59 30.11 2.69
CA THR A 97 2.42 31.57 2.62
C THR A 97 1.07 31.95 3.24
N GLY A 98 1.02 32.00 4.58
CA GLY A 98 -0.12 32.57 5.31
C GLY A 98 -0.42 32.02 6.70
N TYR A 99 0.31 31.02 7.21
CA TYR A 99 0.04 30.43 8.54
C TYR A 99 1.07 30.80 9.61
N GLU A 100 1.76 31.95 9.48
CA GLU A 100 2.71 32.40 10.50
C GLU A 100 2.07 33.02 11.76
N ASP A 101 0.74 33.17 11.84
CA ASP A 101 0.14 33.98 12.92
C ASP A 101 -0.99 33.30 13.73
N LYS A 102 -0.99 31.96 13.80
CA LYS A 102 -1.94 31.19 14.64
C LYS A 102 -1.32 30.05 15.44
N MET A 103 -0.14 30.28 16.00
CA MET A 103 0.33 29.52 17.16
C MET A 103 0.87 30.49 18.20
N GLY A 104 0.09 30.65 19.28
CA GLY A 104 0.62 31.03 20.59
C GLY A 104 0.99 29.79 21.38
#